data_AF-A0A2E1AEE5-F1
#
_entry.id   AF-A0A2E1AEE5-F1
#
_cell.length_a   1.000
_cell.length_b   1.000
_cell.length_c   1.000
_cell.angle_alpha   90.00
_cell.angle_beta   90.00
_cell.angle_gamma   90.00
#
_symmetry.space_group_name_H-M   'P 1'
#
loop_
_entity.id
_entity.type
_entity.pdbx_description
1 polymer ?
#
loop_
_entity_poly.entity_id
_entity_poly.type
_entity_poly.pdbx_seq_one_letter_code
_entity_poly.pdbx_strand_id
1 'polypeptide(L)'
;MGPHTAPPNVMTTETIAILGLIAFGLVFGALTARSSMRREAITANSSLAKVSHYLAASILCTVTPTVLVSIFVLHLGFIGAVSVAVVMFAIAFVLLLPYGILERPALDEKAKRQDQGWTKEDALSSGL
;
A
#
# COMPACT_ATOMS: atom_id res chain seq x y z
N MET A 1 -44.32 -33.45 -5.18
CA MET A 1 -43.29 -32.41 -5.35
C MET A 1 -42.99 -31.84 -3.98
N GLY A 2 -41.87 -32.24 -3.37
CA GLY A 2 -41.46 -31.68 -2.08
C GLY A 2 -40.84 -30.29 -2.27
N PRO A 3 -40.96 -29.38 -1.28
CA PRO A 3 -40.36 -28.06 -1.36
C PRO A 3 -38.83 -28.19 -1.38
N HIS A 4 -38.20 -27.71 -2.45
CA HIS A 4 -36.76 -27.51 -2.52
C HIS A 4 -36.38 -26.35 -1.60
N THR A 5 -36.01 -26.65 -0.36
CA THR A 5 -35.41 -25.65 0.53
C THR A 5 -33.97 -25.43 0.08
N ALA A 6 -33.62 -24.21 -0.29
CA ALA A 6 -32.25 -23.85 -0.62
C ALA A 6 -31.32 -24.13 0.58
N PRO A 7 -30.11 -24.65 0.36
CA PRO A 7 -29.16 -24.86 1.44
C PRO A 7 -28.82 -23.50 2.10
N PRO A 8 -28.58 -23.49 3.43
CA PRO A 8 -28.20 -22.27 4.13
C PRO A 8 -26.90 -21.71 3.53
N ASN A 9 -26.85 -20.39 3.33
CA ASN A 9 -25.64 -19.68 2.91
C ASN A 9 -24.62 -19.72 4.06
N VAL A 10 -23.84 -20.79 4.14
CA VAL A 10 -22.71 -20.90 5.07
C VAL A 10 -21.51 -20.22 4.42
N MET A 11 -20.93 -19.26 5.13
CA MET A 11 -19.70 -18.58 4.69
C MET A 11 -18.57 -19.61 4.55
N THR A 12 -17.99 -19.72 3.36
CA THR A 12 -16.97 -20.73 3.08
C THR A 12 -15.61 -20.33 3.68
N THR A 13 -14.72 -21.30 3.93
CA THR A 13 -13.37 -21.07 4.46
C THR A 13 -12.57 -20.10 3.59
N GLU A 14 -12.73 -20.16 2.27
CA GLU A 14 -12.09 -19.26 1.31
C GLU A 14 -12.59 -17.81 1.50
N THR A 15 -13.89 -17.65 1.71
CA THR A 15 -14.50 -16.34 1.95
C THR A 15 -13.93 -15.70 3.22
N ILE A 16 -13.82 -16.49 4.30
CA ILE A 16 -13.25 -16.03 5.57
C ILE A 16 -11.78 -15.62 5.39
N ALA A 17 -10.99 -16.42 4.67
CA ALA A 17 -9.58 -16.13 4.42
C ALA A 17 -9.39 -14.84 3.61
N ILE A 18 -10.21 -14.63 2.57
CA ILE A 18 -10.19 -13.40 1.75
C ILE A 18 -10.54 -12.18 2.60
N LEU A 19 -11.60 -12.25 3.41
CA LEU A 19 -11.96 -11.15 4.31
C LEU A 19 -10.87 -10.86 5.35
N GLY A 20 -10.22 -11.90 5.86
CA GLY A 20 -9.07 -11.79 6.76
C GLY A 20 -7.89 -11.06 6.12
N LEU A 21 -7.56 -11.38 4.86
CA LEU A 21 -6.51 -10.69 4.11
C LEU A 21 -6.83 -9.22 3.88
N ILE A 22 -8.07 -8.90 3.52
CA ILE A 22 -8.53 -7.51 3.34
C ILE A 22 -8.37 -6.74 4.65
N ALA A 23 -8.85 -7.30 5.77
CA ALA A 23 -8.72 -6.67 7.08
C ALA A 23 -7.25 -6.47 7.48
N PHE A 24 -6.40 -7.49 7.27
CA PHE A 24 -4.97 -7.42 7.51
C PHE A 24 -4.32 -6.30 6.71
N GLY A 25 -4.62 -6.22 5.41
CA GLY A 25 -4.08 -5.19 4.52
C GLY A 25 -4.44 -3.79 4.92
N LEU A 26 -5.71 -3.56 5.28
CA LEU A 26 -6.16 -2.23 5.70
C LEU A 26 -5.48 -1.80 7.00
N VAL A 27 -5.33 -2.71 7.98
CA VAL A 27 -4.71 -2.39 9.27
C VAL A 27 -3.20 -2.16 9.12
N PHE A 28 -2.47 -3.16 8.62
CA PHE A 28 -1.01 -3.08 8.51
C PHE A 28 -0.56 -2.10 7.42
N GLY A 29 -1.33 -1.97 6.34
CA GLY A 29 -1.14 -0.94 5.32
C GLY A 29 -1.27 0.45 5.87
N ALA A 30 -2.31 0.73 6.66
CA ALA A 30 -2.49 2.03 7.29
C ALA A 30 -1.37 2.35 8.29
N LEU A 31 -0.93 1.38 9.09
CA LEU A 31 0.20 1.56 10.01
C LEU A 31 1.51 1.82 9.25
N THR A 32 1.75 1.09 8.16
CA THR A 32 2.95 1.23 7.33
C THR A 32 2.97 2.58 6.62
N ALA A 33 1.86 2.98 6.00
CA ALA A 33 1.71 4.30 5.39
C ALA A 33 1.90 5.43 6.41
N ARG A 34 1.31 5.32 7.60
CA ARG A 34 1.53 6.29 8.69
C ARG A 34 3.00 6.37 9.11
N SER A 35 3.68 5.22 9.21
CA SER A 35 5.11 5.18 9.54
C SER A 35 5.97 5.84 8.46
N SER A 36 5.68 5.56 7.18
CA SER A 36 6.35 6.18 6.04
C SER A 36 6.15 7.71 6.03
N MET A 37 4.91 8.18 6.20
CA MET A 37 4.60 9.62 6.26
C MET A 37 5.26 10.36 7.44
N ARG A 38 5.61 9.66 8.53
CA ARG A 38 6.36 10.25 9.65
C ARG A 38 7.84 10.43 9.34
N ARG A 39 8.40 9.61 8.45
CA ARG A 39 9.81 9.70 8.01
C ARG A 39 9.96 10.70 6.87
N GLU A 40 9.03 10.64 5.92
CA GLU A 40 9.01 11.49 4.73
C GLU A 40 7.62 12.11 4.62
N ALA A 41 7.48 13.35 5.10
CA ALA A 41 6.22 14.04 5.05
C ALA A 41 5.82 14.29 3.59
N ILE A 42 4.66 13.74 3.20
CA ILE A 42 4.01 14.02 1.92
C ILE A 42 3.70 15.52 1.90
N THR A 43 4.46 16.23 1.08
CA THR A 43 4.49 17.69 0.96
C THR A 43 3.29 18.17 0.17
N ALA A 44 2.85 17.37 -0.80
CA ALA A 44 1.69 17.71 -1.60
C ALA A 44 0.43 17.72 -0.71
N ASN A 45 -0.28 18.85 -0.69
CA ASN A 45 -1.61 18.98 -0.06
C ASN A 45 -2.71 18.16 -0.77
N SER A 46 -2.34 17.28 -1.69
CA SER A 46 -3.28 16.44 -2.41
C SER A 46 -3.73 15.27 -1.55
N SER A 47 -5.01 15.27 -1.18
CA SER A 47 -5.68 14.12 -0.56
C SER A 47 -5.57 12.86 -1.41
N LEU A 48 -5.53 13.01 -2.74
CA LEU A 48 -5.40 11.89 -3.68
C LEU A 48 -4.05 11.18 -3.54
N ALA A 49 -2.95 11.91 -3.38
CA ALA A 49 -1.61 11.34 -3.20
C ALA A 49 -1.53 10.54 -1.89
N LYS A 50 -2.16 11.04 -0.82
CA LYS A 50 -2.25 10.32 0.45
C LYS A 50 -3.04 9.03 0.27
N VAL A 51 -4.25 9.10 -0.27
CA VAL A 51 -5.11 7.92 -0.48
C VAL A 51 -4.41 6.87 -1.34
N SER A 52 -3.77 7.27 -2.43
CA SER A 52 -3.09 6.35 -3.33
C SER A 52 -1.89 5.68 -2.64
N HIS A 53 -1.12 6.42 -1.83
CA HIS A 53 -0.06 5.86 -0.98
C HIS A 53 -0.59 4.86 0.06
N TYR A 54 -1.70 5.18 0.75
CA TYR A 54 -2.34 4.27 1.72
C TYR A 54 -2.82 2.97 1.05
N LEU A 55 -3.43 3.06 -0.14
CA LEU A 55 -3.89 1.89 -0.88
C LEU A 55 -2.70 1.03 -1.36
N ALA A 56 -1.68 1.66 -1.93
CA ALA A 56 -0.47 0.95 -2.36
C ALA A 56 0.23 0.24 -1.19
N ALA A 57 0.39 0.92 -0.05
CA ALA A 57 0.95 0.33 1.16
C ALA A 57 0.11 -0.87 1.65
N SER A 58 -1.22 -0.75 1.63
CA SER A 58 -2.13 -1.84 2.02
C SER A 58 -1.96 -3.07 1.14
N ILE A 59 -1.91 -2.89 -0.19
CA ILE A 59 -1.69 -3.99 -1.12
C ILE A 59 -0.31 -4.63 -0.87
N LEU A 60 0.75 -3.83 -0.78
CA LEU A 60 2.11 -4.33 -0.57
C LEU A 60 2.25 -5.13 0.74
N CYS A 61 1.65 -4.64 1.84
CA CYS A 61 1.64 -5.37 3.10
C CYS A 61 0.90 -6.73 3.02
N THR A 62 -0.08 -6.86 2.12
CA THR A 62 -0.81 -8.12 1.93
C THR A 62 -0.14 -9.12 1.02
N VAL A 63 0.88 -8.75 0.23
CA VAL A 63 1.44 -9.67 -0.78
C VAL A 63 1.91 -10.98 -0.15
N THR A 64 2.72 -10.92 0.90
CA THR A 64 3.25 -12.11 1.58
C THR A 64 2.15 -13.00 2.18
N PRO A 65 1.21 -12.49 3.02
CA PRO A 65 0.15 -13.33 3.53
C PRO A 65 -0.80 -13.84 2.43
N THR A 66 -1.03 -13.07 1.37
CA THR A 66 -1.82 -13.54 0.21
C THR A 66 -1.14 -14.72 -0.47
N VAL A 67 0.17 -14.68 -0.71
CA VAL A 67 0.91 -15.82 -1.30
C VAL A 67 0.78 -17.07 -0.44
N LEU A 68 0.91 -16.94 0.89
CA LEU A 68 0.73 -18.07 1.81
C LEU A 68 -0.69 -18.63 1.74
N VAL A 69 -1.72 -17.78 1.81
CA VAL A 69 -3.13 -18.18 1.72
C VAL A 69 -3.43 -18.82 0.35
N SER A 70 -2.88 -18.28 -0.74
CA SER A 70 -3.04 -18.84 -2.09
C SER A 70 -2.51 -20.27 -2.20
N ILE A 71 -1.38 -20.57 -1.54
CA ILE A 71 -0.77 -21.91 -1.56
C ILE A 71 -1.53 -22.87 -0.64
N PHE A 72 -1.77 -22.48 0.62
CA PHE A 72 -2.25 -23.39 1.66
C PHE A 72 -3.77 -23.48 1.79
N VAL A 73 -4.51 -22.42 1.44
CA VAL A 73 -5.97 -22.38 1.63
C VAL A 73 -6.70 -22.48 0.28
N LEU A 74 -6.24 -21.73 -0.72
CA LEU A 74 -6.88 -21.72 -2.04
C LEU A 74 -6.34 -22.81 -2.97
N HIS A 75 -5.26 -23.50 -2.58
CA HIS A 75 -4.66 -24.61 -3.34
C HIS A 75 -4.31 -24.26 -4.80
N LEU A 76 -3.94 -22.99 -5.08
CA LEU A 76 -3.60 -22.49 -6.42
C LEU A 76 -2.25 -23.02 -6.96
N GLY A 77 -1.46 -23.67 -6.10
CA GLY A 77 -0.09 -24.08 -6.40
C GLY A 77 0.89 -22.90 -6.46
N PHE A 78 2.17 -23.21 -6.62
CA PHE A 78 3.25 -22.22 -6.57
C PHE A 78 3.16 -21.20 -7.72
N ILE A 79 2.95 -21.66 -8.96
CA ILE A 79 2.86 -20.78 -10.14
C ILE A 79 1.66 -19.84 -10.02
N GLY A 80 0.51 -20.34 -9.55
CA GLY A 80 -0.68 -19.53 -9.31
C GLY A 80 -0.43 -18.45 -8.26
N ALA A 81 0.16 -18.81 -7.12
CA ALA A 81 0.48 -17.86 -6.05
C ALA A 81 1.49 -16.78 -6.49
N VAL A 82 2.54 -17.16 -7.24
CA VAL A 82 3.50 -16.19 -7.80
C VAL A 82 2.83 -15.25 -8.80
N SER A 83 1.94 -15.77 -9.65
CA SER A 83 1.20 -14.96 -10.62
C SER A 83 0.31 -13.91 -9.93
N VAL A 84 -0.38 -14.31 -8.85
CA VAL A 84 -1.16 -13.39 -8.00
C VAL A 84 -0.26 -12.31 -7.39
N ALA A 85 0.90 -12.68 -6.85
CA ALA A 85 1.84 -11.72 -6.27
C ALA A 85 2.31 -10.67 -7.30
N VAL A 86 2.67 -11.12 -8.51
CA VAL A 86 3.11 -10.23 -9.60
C VAL A 86 2.00 -9.24 -9.97
N VAL A 87 0.75 -9.71 -10.08
CA VAL A 87 -0.39 -8.82 -10.37
C VAL A 87 -0.62 -7.82 -9.24
N MET A 88 -0.53 -8.25 -7.98
CA MET A 88 -0.65 -7.35 -6.82
C MET A 88 0.44 -6.27 -6.81
N PHE A 89 1.70 -6.64 -7.11
CA PHE A 89 2.78 -5.67 -7.26
C PHE A 89 2.48 -4.69 -8.40
N ALA A 90 2.05 -5.17 -9.56
CA ALA A 90 1.70 -4.31 -10.69
C ALA A 90 0.60 -3.30 -10.32
N ILE A 91 -0.45 -3.73 -9.63
CA ILE A 91 -1.53 -2.85 -9.16
C ILE A 91 -0.99 -1.83 -8.14
N ALA A 92 -0.16 -2.25 -7.19
CA ALA A 92 0.45 -1.35 -6.22
C ALA A 92 1.33 -0.29 -6.89
N PHE A 93 2.12 -0.68 -7.90
CA PHE A 93 2.92 0.27 -8.69
C PHE A 93 2.05 1.27 -9.44
N VAL A 94 0.97 0.82 -10.08
CA VAL A 94 0.02 1.71 -10.77
C VAL A 94 -0.61 2.70 -9.78
N LEU A 95 -0.97 2.26 -8.58
CA LEU A 95 -1.50 3.14 -7.52
C LEU A 95 -0.46 4.12 -6.97
N LEU A 96 0.83 3.82 -7.07
CA LEU A 96 1.89 4.78 -6.73
C LEU A 96 2.13 5.83 -7.82
N LEU A 97 1.66 5.64 -9.06
CA LEU A 97 1.85 6.63 -10.12
C LEU A 97 1.19 8.00 -9.80
N PRO A 98 -0.10 8.07 -9.37
CA PRO A 98 -0.68 9.33 -8.93
C PRO A 98 0.09 9.98 -7.79
N TYR A 99 0.59 9.18 -6.84
CA TYR A 99 1.42 9.67 -5.74
C TYR A 99 2.68 10.36 -6.28
N GLY A 100 3.45 9.66 -7.12
CA GLY A 100 4.69 10.18 -7.68
C GLY A 100 4.49 11.42 -8.56
N ILE A 101 3.44 11.45 -9.39
CA ILE A 101 3.13 12.60 -10.26
C ILE A 101 2.80 13.84 -9.43
N LEU A 102 2.00 13.69 -8.37
CA LEU A 102 1.53 14.81 -7.55
C LEU A 102 2.58 15.33 -6.57
N GLU A 103 3.46 14.45 -6.08
CA GLU A 103 4.57 14.83 -5.19
C GLU A 103 5.70 15.53 -5.94
N ARG A 104 5.94 15.19 -7.21
CA ARG A 104 7.11 15.64 -7.97
C ARG A 104 7.36 17.16 -7.92
N PRO A 105 6.38 18.07 -8.13
CA PRO A 105 6.63 19.50 -8.09
C PRO A 105 7.09 20.00 -6.71
N ALA A 106 6.54 19.42 -5.64
CA ALA A 106 6.89 19.79 -4.28
C ALA A 106 8.28 19.27 -3.88
N LEU A 107 8.65 18.09 -4.40
CA LEU A 107 9.99 17.53 -4.25
C LEU A 107 11.02 18.37 -5.02
N ASP A 108 10.70 18.79 -6.24
CA ASP A 108 11.58 19.66 -7.05
C ASP A 108 11.80 21.02 -6.37
N GLU A 109 10.77 21.59 -5.73
CA GLU A 109 10.90 22.82 -4.96
C GLU A 109 11.78 22.63 -3.70
N LYS A 110 11.59 21.52 -2.98
CA LYS A 110 12.44 21.17 -1.83
C LYS A 110 13.89 20.97 -2.23
N ALA A 111 14.14 20.27 -3.35
CA ALA A 111 15.47 20.06 -3.89
C ALA A 111 16.16 21.38 -4.23
N LYS A 112 15.46 22.31 -4.91
CA LYS A 112 16.00 23.65 -5.19
C LYS A 112 16.39 24.43 -3.95
N ARG A 113 15.63 24.32 -2.86
CA ARG A 113 15.97 24.98 -1.58
C ARG A 113 17.20 24.36 -0.92
N GLN A 114 17.37 23.05 -1.04
CA GLN A 114 18.57 22.35 -0.53
C GLN A 114 19.82 22.67 -1.38
N ASP A 115 19.66 22.86 -2.69
CA ASP A 115 20.74 23.20 -3.62
C ASP A 115 21.22 24.66 -3.53
N GLN A 116 20.50 25.55 -2.82
CA GLN A 116 20.90 26.96 -2.65
C GLN A 116 22.21 27.15 -1.85
N GLY A 117 22.83 26.06 -1.39
CA GLY A 117 24.13 26.06 -0.73
C GLY A 117 24.03 26.55 0.71
N TRP A 118 24.96 26.11 1.53
CA TRP A 118 25.04 26.54 2.93
C TRP A 118 25.35 28.04 2.96
N THR A 119 24.38 28.88 3.35
CA THR A 119 24.61 30.32 3.47
C THR A 119 25.43 30.64 4.72
N LYS A 120 26.09 31.79 4.78
CA LYS A 120 26.77 32.24 6.02
C LYS A 120 25.82 32.28 7.23
N GLU A 121 24.53 32.55 6.99
CA GLU A 121 23.49 32.59 8.03
C GLU A 121 23.12 31.19 8.54
N ASP A 122 23.05 30.20 7.65
CA ASP A 122 22.89 28.79 8.02
C ASP A 122 24.11 28.29 8.81
N ALA A 123 25.32 28.78 8.50
CA ALA A 123 26.53 28.38 9.22
C ALA A 123 26.49 28.91 10.67
N LEU A 124 26.12 30.19 10.83
CA LEU A 124 26.00 30.82 12.14
C LEU A 124 24.84 30.27 12.99
N SER A 125 23.74 29.84 12.35
CA SER A 125 22.59 29.28 13.07
C SER A 125 22.72 27.80 13.42
N SER A 126 23.61 27.05 12.74
CA SER A 126 23.83 25.63 13.02
C SER A 126 24.61 25.33 14.31
N GLY A 127 25.24 26.34 14.91
CA GLY A 127 25.97 26.19 16.17
C GLY A 127 27.24 25.34 16.08
N LEU A 128 27.72 25.08 14.86
CA LEU A 128 29.02 24.47 14.56
C LEU A 128 30.16 25.49 14.62
#